data_AF-A0A954CKZ4-F1
#
_entry.id   AF-A0A954CKZ4-F1
#
_cell.length_a   1.000
_cell.length_b   1.000
_cell.length_c   1.000
_cell.angle_alpha   90.00
_cell.angle_beta   90.00
_cell.angle_gamma   90.00
#
_symmetry.space_group_name_H-M   'P 1'
#
loop_
_entity.id
_entity.type
_entity.pdbx_description
1 polymer ?
#
loop_
_entity_poly.entity_id
_entity_poly.type
_entity_poly.pdbx_seq_one_letter_code
_entity_poly.pdbx_strand_id
1 'polypeptide(L)'
;MKLAGVVLDQHDDYSAQVIRQALRPGEVPELWKTASLPDPTSLLDEEFALVLKEGGTVLRKYATADAVSTAISAFYFMQCGGKLPLEAQKTAALNLTRALCDYDLGVPDPLKKLAQAKMLEDNLAGLNKVANIIDVSSSSAPTSYKHQRPATEYALVKEGQAYYPIDTFEQLREATRYYSQYEDQFDLADRRQYCTKVAARARLLGEPVPQRMLRYVGIEKDAQAIEVGLYWRRKHAGAEEIYGRVLDGIASDAPYHEPEFLVGLLAEFDKAAGLTHLWDQGRGVPNPIASVYKTAMEHGGDDVIWEEGNDRLSSKQLTHFMHTPTARQHLKQMLPSDLVNGLFSDPVDVFSSLPDPHKLMIARLATDNYIGRDPTHSPA
;
A
#
# COMPACT_ATOMS: atom_id res chain seq x y z
N MET A 1 15.88 -10.87 9.64
CA MET A 1 15.53 -9.57 9.02
C MET A 1 15.36 -9.82 7.54
N LYS A 2 14.14 -9.82 6.97
CA LYS A 2 14.00 -10.21 5.56
C LYS A 2 14.69 -9.20 4.62
N LEU A 3 15.88 -9.56 4.13
CA LEU A 3 16.59 -8.81 3.09
C LEU A 3 16.11 -9.19 1.68
N ALA A 4 15.25 -10.20 1.56
CA ALA A 4 14.66 -10.62 0.31
C ALA A 4 13.89 -9.46 -0.35
N GLY A 5 14.26 -9.14 -1.60
CA GLY A 5 13.65 -8.06 -2.40
C GLY A 5 14.20 -6.66 -2.12
N VAL A 6 15.17 -6.50 -1.21
CA VAL A 6 15.83 -5.22 -0.98
C VAL A 6 16.99 -5.07 -1.97
N VAL A 7 16.97 -4.00 -2.76
CA VAL A 7 18.12 -3.62 -3.61
C VAL A 7 19.25 -3.09 -2.74
N LEU A 8 20.34 -3.84 -2.65
CA LEU A 8 21.55 -3.48 -1.89
C LEU A 8 22.75 -3.22 -2.80
N ASP A 9 22.91 -4.00 -3.87
CA ASP A 9 23.97 -3.86 -4.85
C ASP A 9 23.46 -4.04 -6.29
N GLN A 10 24.40 -4.01 -7.24
CA GLN A 10 24.15 -4.16 -8.66
C GLN A 10 23.52 -5.51 -9.07
N HIS A 11 23.67 -6.57 -8.26
CA HIS A 11 23.10 -7.87 -8.56
C HIS A 11 21.63 -7.98 -8.15
N ASP A 12 21.19 -7.13 -7.21
CA ASP A 12 19.78 -6.98 -6.84
C ASP A 12 19.03 -5.99 -7.74
N ASP A 13 19.74 -5.12 -8.46
CA ASP A 13 19.18 -4.08 -9.33
C ASP A 13 19.21 -4.47 -10.81
N TYR A 14 18.38 -5.43 -11.19
CA TYR A 14 18.28 -5.93 -12.58
C TYR A 14 18.03 -4.82 -13.63
N SER A 15 17.46 -3.69 -13.21
CA SER A 15 17.13 -2.56 -14.08
C SER A 15 18.19 -1.44 -14.07
N ALA A 16 19.22 -1.57 -13.23
CA ALA A 16 20.18 -0.52 -12.90
C ALA A 16 19.50 0.82 -12.53
N GLN A 17 18.34 0.76 -11.86
CA GLN A 17 17.54 1.92 -11.48
C GLN A 17 18.31 2.86 -10.54
N VAL A 18 19.09 2.33 -9.60
CA VAL A 18 19.88 3.12 -8.65
C VAL A 18 20.89 3.98 -9.40
N ILE A 19 21.65 3.38 -10.33
CA ILE A 19 22.63 4.12 -11.14
C ILE A 19 21.93 5.13 -12.06
N ARG A 20 20.86 4.71 -12.76
CA ARG A 20 20.13 5.58 -13.71
C ARG A 20 19.46 6.78 -13.03
N GLN A 21 19.04 6.65 -11.78
CA GLN A 21 18.44 7.74 -11.01
C GLN A 21 19.48 8.72 -10.47
N ALA A 22 20.65 8.21 -10.11
CA ALA A 22 21.68 9.01 -9.45
C ALA A 22 22.63 9.70 -10.45
N LEU A 23 22.82 9.16 -11.66
CA LEU A 23 23.67 9.75 -12.70
C LEU A 23 22.83 10.31 -13.85
N ARG A 24 23.21 11.48 -14.38
CA ARG A 24 22.58 12.01 -15.60
C ARG A 24 23.07 11.25 -16.84
N PRO A 25 22.27 11.21 -17.92
CA PRO A 25 22.75 10.67 -19.20
C PRO A 25 24.06 11.36 -19.63
N GLY A 26 25.11 10.57 -19.86
CA GLY A 26 26.45 11.05 -20.25
C GLY A 26 27.44 11.25 -19.10
N GLU A 27 27.01 11.20 -17.84
CA GLU A 27 27.88 11.34 -16.66
C GLU A 27 28.41 10.00 -16.12
N VAL A 28 28.28 8.91 -16.89
CA VAL A 28 28.81 7.60 -16.49
C VAL A 28 30.34 7.65 -16.54
N PRO A 29 31.05 7.39 -15.41
CA PRO A 29 32.51 7.37 -15.39
C PRO A 29 33.07 6.42 -16.45
N GLU A 30 34.16 6.80 -17.13
CA GLU A 30 34.79 5.98 -18.18
C GLU A 30 35.11 4.56 -17.68
N LEU A 31 35.59 4.45 -16.44
CA LEU A 31 35.88 3.18 -15.77
C LEU A 31 34.67 2.23 -15.74
N TRP A 32 33.45 2.75 -15.70
CA TRP A 32 32.22 1.94 -15.62
C TRP A 32 31.69 1.54 -16.99
N LYS A 33 32.12 2.20 -18.06
CA LYS A 33 31.67 1.85 -19.42
C LYS A 33 32.22 0.51 -19.89
N THR A 34 33.35 0.09 -19.31
CA THR A 34 33.97 -1.21 -19.54
C THR A 34 33.51 -2.27 -18.54
N ALA A 35 32.55 -1.95 -17.66
CA ALA A 35 32.07 -2.89 -16.65
C ALA A 35 31.39 -4.10 -17.29
N SER A 36 31.87 -5.28 -16.92
CA SER A 36 31.11 -6.52 -17.03
C SER A 36 30.70 -6.93 -15.63
N LEU A 37 29.42 -7.24 -15.42
CA LEU A 37 28.97 -7.78 -14.15
C LEU A 37 29.53 -9.21 -14.01
N PRO A 38 30.40 -9.50 -13.04
CA PRO A 38 30.85 -10.86 -12.80
C PRO A 38 29.67 -11.71 -12.31
N ASP A 39 29.66 -12.99 -12.66
CA ASP A 39 28.69 -13.93 -12.08
C ASP A 39 29.01 -14.12 -10.59
N PRO A 40 28.11 -13.76 -9.66
CA PRO A 40 28.36 -13.90 -8.22
C PRO A 40 28.67 -15.33 -7.77
N THR A 41 28.27 -16.34 -8.56
CA THR A 41 28.54 -17.75 -8.26
C THR A 41 29.95 -18.20 -8.63
N SER A 42 30.62 -17.45 -9.52
CA SER A 42 32.01 -17.70 -9.91
C SER A 42 33.04 -17.06 -8.98
N LEU A 43 32.61 -16.13 -8.12
CA LEU A 43 33.48 -15.41 -7.19
C LEU A 43 33.55 -16.09 -5.82
N LEU A 44 34.70 -15.99 -5.17
CA LEU A 44 34.93 -16.47 -3.80
C LEU A 44 34.32 -15.50 -2.78
N ASP A 45 34.03 -15.99 -1.58
CA ASP A 45 33.49 -15.15 -0.49
C ASP A 45 34.38 -13.95 -0.20
N GLU A 46 35.71 -14.11 -0.27
CA GLU A 46 36.73 -13.08 -0.03
C GLU A 46 36.71 -11.94 -1.07
N GLU A 47 36.11 -12.19 -2.24
CA GLU A 47 35.94 -11.21 -3.32
C GLU A 47 34.65 -10.37 -3.15
N PHE A 48 34.04 -10.43 -1.97
CA PHE A 48 32.93 -9.58 -1.57
C PHE A 48 33.25 -8.84 -0.28
N ALA A 49 32.88 -7.56 -0.26
CA ALA A 49 33.03 -6.76 0.95
C ALA A 49 32.11 -7.22 2.09
N LEU A 50 31.00 -7.93 1.77
CA LEU A 50 30.06 -8.42 2.76
C LEU A 50 29.41 -9.74 2.33
N VAL A 51 29.40 -10.71 3.24
CA VAL A 51 28.71 -12.00 3.10
C VAL A 51 27.74 -12.14 4.27
N LEU A 52 26.45 -12.17 3.99
CA LEU A 52 25.40 -12.27 4.99
C LEU A 52 24.89 -13.71 5.08
N LYS A 53 24.80 -14.24 6.29
CA LYS A 53 24.14 -15.53 6.56
C LYS A 53 22.79 -15.26 7.22
N GLU A 54 21.71 -15.70 6.58
CA GLU A 54 20.35 -15.61 7.11
C GLU A 54 19.62 -16.95 6.92
N GLY A 55 19.30 -17.64 8.01
CA GLY A 55 18.46 -18.85 7.98
C GLY A 55 18.98 -19.95 7.04
N GLY A 56 20.30 -20.10 6.92
CA GLY A 56 20.95 -21.07 6.02
C GLY A 56 21.16 -20.58 4.59
N THR A 57 20.67 -19.40 4.22
CA THR A 57 20.97 -18.74 2.95
C THR A 57 22.21 -17.85 3.09
N VAL A 58 23.06 -17.84 2.06
CA VAL A 58 24.24 -16.98 1.97
C VAL A 58 23.98 -15.91 0.91
N LEU A 59 24.05 -14.64 1.29
CA LEU A 59 23.94 -13.50 0.38
C LEU A 59 25.29 -12.80 0.29
N ARG A 60 25.88 -12.80 -0.90
CA ARG A 60 27.13 -12.08 -1.19
C ARG A 60 26.79 -10.70 -1.71
N LYS A 61 27.45 -9.67 -1.17
CA LYS A 61 27.15 -8.26 -1.44
C LYS A 61 28.43 -7.48 -1.65
N TYR A 62 28.36 -6.56 -2.63
CA TYR A 62 29.43 -5.62 -2.96
C TYR A 62 30.71 -6.34 -3.43
N ALA A 63 30.73 -6.79 -4.68
CA ALA A 63 31.89 -7.44 -5.29
C ALA A 63 33.11 -6.49 -5.33
N THR A 64 34.28 -7.03 -4.98
CA THR A 64 35.57 -6.34 -4.91
C THR A 64 36.68 -7.06 -5.68
N ALA A 65 36.32 -7.93 -6.63
CA ALA A 65 37.28 -8.73 -7.41
C ALA A 65 38.16 -7.90 -8.37
N ASP A 66 37.66 -6.74 -8.79
CA ASP A 66 38.35 -5.83 -9.71
C ASP A 66 38.00 -4.36 -9.41
N ALA A 67 38.75 -3.44 -10.02
CA ALA A 67 38.59 -2.00 -9.81
C ALA A 67 37.18 -1.49 -10.20
N VAL A 68 36.60 -2.02 -11.29
CA VAL A 68 35.30 -1.58 -11.79
C VAL A 68 34.19 -2.04 -10.87
N SER A 69 34.19 -3.33 -10.52
CA SER A 69 33.29 -3.94 -9.54
C SER A 69 33.37 -3.23 -8.19
N THR A 70 34.57 -2.92 -7.72
CA THR A 70 34.80 -2.19 -6.46
C THR A 70 34.21 -0.79 -6.50
N ALA A 71 34.44 -0.04 -7.59
CA ALA A 71 33.91 1.31 -7.75
C ALA A 71 32.37 1.33 -7.75
N ILE A 72 31.75 0.41 -8.48
CA ILE A 72 30.28 0.32 -8.56
C ILE A 72 29.71 -0.15 -7.22
N SER A 73 30.32 -1.14 -6.59
CA SER A 73 29.93 -1.63 -5.26
C SER A 73 29.98 -0.52 -4.20
N ALA A 74 31.05 0.28 -4.19
CA ALA A 74 31.16 1.45 -3.31
C ALA A 74 30.05 2.47 -3.57
N PHE A 75 29.71 2.72 -4.84
CA PHE A 75 28.59 3.59 -5.20
C PHE A 75 27.24 3.06 -4.69
N TYR A 76 26.93 1.78 -4.92
CA TYR A 76 25.71 1.17 -4.40
C TYR A 76 25.65 1.21 -2.87
N PHE A 77 26.77 0.97 -2.20
CA PHE A 77 26.85 1.08 -0.75
C PHE A 77 26.51 2.49 -0.26
N MET A 78 27.01 3.53 -0.95
CA MET A 78 26.69 4.92 -0.60
C MET A 78 25.20 5.27 -0.79
N GLN A 79 24.52 4.65 -1.76
CA GLN A 79 23.09 4.90 -2.02
C GLN A 79 22.16 4.04 -1.16
N CYS A 80 22.53 2.78 -0.92
CA CYS A 80 21.65 1.75 -0.37
C CYS A 80 22.17 1.11 0.92
N GLY A 81 23.42 1.34 1.31
CA GLY A 81 24.06 0.71 2.47
C GLY A 81 23.34 0.97 3.79
N GLY A 82 22.68 2.12 3.94
CA GLY A 82 21.85 2.45 5.10
C GLY A 82 20.68 1.50 5.37
N LYS A 83 20.35 0.60 4.43
CA LYS A 83 19.33 -0.45 4.58
C LYS A 83 19.85 -1.70 5.32
N LEU A 84 21.16 -1.84 5.47
CA LEU A 84 21.79 -2.98 6.16
C LEU A 84 21.74 -2.77 7.69
N PRO A 85 21.86 -3.84 8.50
CA PRO A 85 22.20 -3.71 9.92
C PRO A 85 23.49 -2.94 10.12
N LEU A 86 23.60 -2.17 11.21
CA LEU A 86 24.75 -1.29 11.46
C LEU A 86 26.08 -2.04 11.42
N GLU A 87 26.15 -3.25 11.99
CA GLU A 87 27.36 -4.08 11.95
C GLU A 87 27.74 -4.53 10.55
N ALA A 88 26.75 -4.84 9.71
CA ALA A 88 26.98 -5.17 8.31
C ALA A 88 27.42 -3.94 7.50
N GLN A 89 26.88 -2.75 7.79
CA GLN A 89 27.32 -1.49 7.18
C GLN A 89 28.79 -1.21 7.46
N LYS A 90 29.18 -1.26 8.73
CA LYS A 90 30.56 -1.05 9.20
C LYS A 90 31.54 -2.02 8.53
N THR A 91 31.19 -3.29 8.50
CA THR A 91 32.00 -4.35 7.89
C THR A 91 32.18 -4.15 6.39
N ALA A 92 31.08 -3.91 5.66
CA ALA A 92 31.12 -3.60 4.24
C ALA A 92 31.94 -2.34 3.94
N ALA A 93 31.76 -1.27 4.72
CA ALA A 93 32.51 -0.03 4.56
C ALA A 93 34.02 -0.23 4.79
N LEU A 94 34.42 -1.00 5.80
CA LEU A 94 35.83 -1.29 6.03
C LEU A 94 36.45 -2.06 4.85
N ASN A 95 35.77 -3.09 4.36
CA ASN A 95 36.28 -3.92 3.28
C ASN A 95 36.29 -3.17 1.94
N LEU A 96 35.25 -2.38 1.65
CA LEU A 96 35.23 -1.49 0.49
C LEU A 96 36.31 -0.41 0.57
N THR A 97 36.58 0.16 1.76
CA THR A 97 37.68 1.13 1.92
C THR A 97 39.02 0.53 1.52
N ARG A 98 39.29 -0.71 1.97
CA ARG A 98 40.54 -1.42 1.62
C ARG A 98 40.62 -1.70 0.13
N ALA A 99 39.59 -2.30 -0.45
CA ALA A 99 39.56 -2.59 -1.88
C ALA A 99 39.71 -1.33 -2.74
N LEU A 100 39.05 -0.23 -2.36
CA LEU A 100 39.21 1.07 -3.03
C LEU A 100 40.66 1.56 -2.98
N CYS A 101 41.33 1.45 -1.82
CA CYS A 101 42.76 1.77 -1.71
C CYS A 101 43.63 0.85 -2.56
N ASP A 102 43.34 -0.45 -2.61
CA ASP A 102 44.13 -1.44 -3.36
C ASP A 102 44.09 -1.19 -4.89
N TYR A 103 43.02 -0.56 -5.38
CA TYR A 103 42.85 -0.16 -6.78
C TYR A 103 43.11 1.33 -7.04
N ASP A 104 43.65 2.08 -6.07
CA ASP A 104 43.88 3.54 -6.16
C ASP A 104 42.61 4.36 -6.51
N LEU A 105 41.44 3.86 -6.11
CA LEU A 105 40.15 4.51 -6.27
C LEU A 105 39.87 5.34 -5.02
N GLY A 106 39.85 6.67 -5.13
CA GLY A 106 39.68 7.56 -3.97
C GLY A 106 38.49 7.15 -3.07
N VAL A 107 38.74 7.05 -1.75
CA VAL A 107 37.73 6.59 -0.80
C VAL A 107 36.77 7.73 -0.41
N PRO A 108 35.44 7.56 -0.53
CA PRO A 108 34.46 8.54 -0.10
C PRO A 108 34.45 8.75 1.42
N ASP A 109 34.30 9.99 1.88
CA ASP A 109 34.36 10.32 3.33
C ASP A 109 33.28 9.63 4.19
N PRO A 110 32.02 9.47 3.75
CA PRO A 110 31.03 8.73 4.54
C PRO A 110 31.45 7.27 4.75
N LEU A 111 32.10 6.67 3.75
CA LEU A 111 32.60 5.31 3.79
C LEU A 111 33.82 5.21 4.74
N LYS A 112 34.75 6.18 4.70
CA LYS A 112 35.86 6.29 5.66
C LYS A 112 35.38 6.37 7.11
N LYS A 113 34.34 7.16 7.39
CA LYS A 113 33.81 7.32 8.77
C LYS A 113 33.28 6.00 9.33
N LEU A 114 32.53 5.24 8.53
CA LEU A 114 32.03 3.93 8.94
C LEU A 114 33.16 2.90 9.09
N ALA A 115 34.14 2.91 8.18
CA ALA A 115 35.31 2.05 8.27
C ALA A 115 36.14 2.33 9.53
N GLN A 116 36.39 3.59 9.85
CA GLN A 116 37.12 4.01 11.07
C GLN A 116 36.41 3.55 12.34
N ALA A 117 35.08 3.66 12.40
CA ALA A 117 34.30 3.15 13.52
C ALA A 117 34.51 1.64 13.71
N LYS A 118 34.49 0.86 12.61
CA LYS A 118 34.75 -0.58 12.66
C LYS A 118 36.17 -0.92 13.11
N MET A 119 37.18 -0.20 12.59
CA MET A 119 38.57 -0.41 12.98
C MET A 119 38.80 -0.15 14.47
N LEU A 120 38.15 0.86 15.04
CA LEU A 120 38.24 1.15 16.46
C LEU A 120 37.65 0.00 17.30
N GLU A 121 36.50 -0.54 16.89
CA GLU A 121 35.85 -1.67 17.55
C GLU A 121 36.69 -2.94 17.48
N ASP A 122 37.26 -3.26 16.32
CA ASP A 122 38.08 -4.46 16.13
C ASP A 122 39.40 -4.37 16.92
N ASN A 123 40.01 -3.19 16.98
CA ASN A 123 41.20 -2.93 17.79
C ASN A 123 40.90 -3.09 19.29
N LEU A 124 39.76 -2.59 19.77
CA LEU A 124 39.34 -2.76 21.17
C LEU A 124 39.05 -4.23 21.51
N ALA A 125 38.54 -5.01 20.54
CA ALA A 125 38.25 -6.43 20.71
C ALA A 125 39.49 -7.34 20.54
N GLY A 126 40.64 -6.80 20.11
CA GLY A 126 41.85 -7.60 19.83
C GLY A 126 41.69 -8.54 18.62
N LEU A 127 40.76 -8.22 17.70
CA LEU A 127 40.47 -9.05 16.54
C LEU A 127 41.32 -8.61 15.36
N ASN A 128 42.31 -9.44 14.98
CA ASN A 128 43.14 -9.20 13.78
C ASN A 128 42.56 -9.82 12.51
N LYS A 129 41.39 -10.47 12.57
CA LYS A 129 40.81 -11.16 11.41
C LYS A 129 39.75 -10.30 10.76
N VAL A 130 39.97 -9.97 9.50
CA VAL A 130 38.97 -9.34 8.62
C VAL A 130 37.87 -10.38 8.36
N ALA A 131 36.81 -10.34 9.16
CA ALA A 131 35.62 -11.13 8.89
C ALA A 131 34.72 -10.32 7.96
N ASN A 132 34.53 -10.79 6.72
CA ASN A 132 33.50 -10.26 5.82
C ASN A 132 32.15 -10.98 5.99
N ILE A 133 32.11 -12.04 6.81
CA ILE A 133 30.90 -12.83 7.07
C ILE A 133 30.19 -12.29 8.31
N ILE A 134 28.92 -11.90 8.17
CA ILE A 134 28.05 -11.43 9.26
C ILE A 134 26.79 -12.30 9.32
N ASP A 135 26.49 -12.83 10.51
CA ASP A 135 25.23 -13.51 10.78
C ASP A 135 24.17 -12.48 11.21
N VAL A 136 23.10 -12.35 10.42
CA VAL A 136 22.01 -11.39 10.67
C VAL A 136 20.74 -12.06 11.22
N SER A 137 20.81 -13.34 11.58
CA SER A 137 19.67 -14.10 12.10
C SER A 137 19.10 -13.53 13.40
N SER A 138 19.92 -12.86 14.22
CA SER A 138 19.53 -12.32 15.53
C SER A 138 19.33 -10.81 15.60
N SER A 139 19.68 -10.06 14.55
CA SER A 139 19.68 -8.58 14.60
C SER A 139 18.32 -7.98 14.24
N SER A 140 17.72 -7.22 15.17
CA SER A 140 16.59 -6.33 14.89
C SER A 140 17.08 -5.10 14.14
N ALA A 141 16.50 -4.80 12.98
CA ALA A 141 16.97 -3.73 12.09
C ALA A 141 16.94 -2.34 12.77
N PRO A 142 17.92 -1.45 12.50
CA PRO A 142 17.76 -0.03 12.74
C PRO A 142 16.66 0.49 11.83
N THR A 143 15.77 1.34 12.35
CA THR A 143 14.84 2.14 11.57
C THR A 143 15.64 3.00 10.58
N SER A 144 15.65 2.63 9.30
CA SER A 144 16.40 3.39 8.30
C SER A 144 15.80 4.80 8.22
N TYR A 145 16.57 5.82 8.59
CA TYR A 145 16.26 7.21 8.25
C TYR A 145 16.51 7.37 6.74
N LYS A 146 15.56 6.93 5.91
CA LYS A 146 15.49 7.38 4.53
C LYS A 146 15.20 8.87 4.57
N HIS A 147 15.99 9.69 3.87
CA HIS A 147 15.45 10.93 3.31
C HIS A 147 14.35 10.53 2.33
N GLN A 148 13.15 10.21 2.85
CA GLN A 148 11.97 10.04 2.03
C GLN A 148 11.76 11.39 1.37
N ARG A 149 11.61 11.40 0.04
CA ARG A 149 11.03 12.58 -0.61
C ARG A 149 9.76 12.93 0.17
N PRO A 150 9.54 14.21 0.49
CA PRO A 150 8.32 14.60 1.19
C PRO A 150 7.15 14.02 0.41
N ALA A 151 6.30 13.28 1.12
CA ALA A 151 5.13 12.68 0.52
C ALA A 151 4.28 13.77 -0.13
N THR A 152 3.66 13.45 -1.26
CA THR A 152 2.79 14.38 -2.00
C THR A 152 1.34 14.23 -1.57
N GLU A 153 0.93 13.01 -1.24
CA GLU A 153 -0.43 12.70 -0.80
C GLU A 153 -0.43 12.18 0.64
N TYR A 154 -1.43 12.64 1.40
CA TYR A 154 -1.62 12.32 2.81
C TYR A 154 -3.09 11.95 3.06
N ALA A 155 -3.31 11.00 3.97
CA ALA A 155 -4.67 10.61 4.34
C ALA A 155 -5.37 11.71 5.14
N LEU A 156 -4.63 12.45 5.98
CA LEU A 156 -5.20 13.45 6.89
C LEU A 156 -4.39 14.73 6.86
N VAL A 157 -5.07 15.88 6.82
CA VAL A 157 -4.47 17.20 7.00
C VAL A 157 -5.25 17.93 8.07
N LYS A 158 -4.63 18.12 9.24
CA LYS A 158 -5.24 18.74 10.42
C LYS A 158 -4.38 19.91 10.86
N GLU A 159 -5.00 21.08 10.99
CA GLU A 159 -4.32 22.32 11.43
C GLU A 159 -3.09 22.70 10.56
N GLY A 160 -3.17 22.42 9.27
CA GLY A 160 -2.07 22.67 8.32
C GLY A 160 -0.94 21.64 8.36
N GLN A 161 -0.98 20.66 9.28
CA GLN A 161 -0.04 19.57 9.33
C GLN A 161 -0.59 18.34 8.59
N ALA A 162 0.24 17.75 7.73
CA ALA A 162 -0.10 16.57 6.95
C ALA A 162 0.38 15.29 7.65
N TYR A 163 -0.48 14.27 7.70
CA TYR A 163 -0.27 13.03 8.41
C TYR A 163 -0.56 11.83 7.51
N TYR A 164 0.12 10.71 7.78
CA TYR A 164 -0.07 9.42 7.11
C TYR A 164 0.12 9.53 5.59
N PRO A 165 1.38 9.52 5.12
CA PRO A 165 1.65 9.54 3.68
C PRO A 165 1.01 8.33 3.00
N ILE A 166 0.57 8.49 1.75
CA ILE A 166 -0.11 7.44 0.98
C ILE A 166 0.36 7.36 -0.49
N ASP A 167 1.55 7.88 -0.81
CA ASP A 167 2.06 7.88 -2.19
C ASP A 167 2.38 6.48 -2.72
N THR A 168 2.83 5.57 -1.85
CA THR A 168 3.27 4.23 -2.24
C THR A 168 2.31 3.15 -1.71
N PHE A 169 2.36 1.95 -2.31
CA PHE A 169 1.59 0.79 -1.83
C PHE A 169 1.88 0.46 -0.36
N GLU A 170 3.14 0.55 0.07
CA GLU A 170 3.54 0.26 1.45
C GLU A 170 2.91 1.27 2.42
N GLN A 171 3.02 2.56 2.09
CA GLN A 171 2.42 3.66 2.84
C GLN A 171 0.88 3.55 2.91
N LEU A 172 0.22 3.22 1.79
CA LEU A 172 -1.23 3.01 1.74
C LEU A 172 -1.67 1.84 2.66
N ARG A 173 -0.92 0.73 2.64
CA ARG A 173 -1.20 -0.44 3.50
C ARG A 173 -0.95 -0.14 4.97
N GLU A 174 0.08 0.63 5.28
CA GLU A 174 0.36 1.10 6.64
C GLU A 174 -0.75 2.01 7.15
N ALA A 175 -1.17 3.00 6.35
CA ALA A 175 -2.31 3.87 6.66
C ALA A 175 -3.59 3.06 6.90
N THR A 176 -3.89 2.11 6.01
CA THR A 176 -5.04 1.21 6.14
C THR A 176 -5.02 0.40 7.45
N ARG A 177 -3.84 -0.13 7.81
CA ARG A 177 -3.66 -0.89 9.06
C ARG A 177 -3.81 0.01 10.28
N TYR A 178 -3.22 1.21 10.25
CA TYR A 178 -3.30 2.18 11.33
C TYR A 178 -4.75 2.56 11.61
N TYR A 179 -5.51 2.93 10.58
CA TYR A 179 -6.93 3.25 10.74
C TYR A 179 -7.71 2.07 11.33
N SER A 180 -7.49 0.85 10.84
CA SER A 180 -8.19 -0.34 11.35
C SER A 180 -7.94 -0.60 12.84
N GLN A 181 -6.78 -0.17 13.36
CA GLN A 181 -6.40 -0.32 14.77
C GLN A 181 -6.91 0.83 15.65
N TYR A 182 -7.00 2.04 15.10
CA TYR A 182 -7.21 3.27 15.86
C TYR A 182 -8.45 4.06 15.45
N GLU A 183 -9.35 3.53 14.62
CA GLU A 183 -10.57 4.19 14.12
C GLU A 183 -11.35 4.91 15.24
N ASP A 184 -11.48 4.26 16.41
CA ASP A 184 -12.21 4.80 17.56
C ASP A 184 -11.58 6.08 18.16
N GLN A 185 -10.30 6.35 17.88
CA GLN A 185 -9.58 7.54 18.35
C GLN A 185 -9.72 8.75 17.41
N PHE A 186 -10.21 8.54 16.19
CA PHE A 186 -10.44 9.61 15.23
C PHE A 186 -11.77 10.29 15.52
N ASP A 187 -11.77 11.63 15.47
CA ASP A 187 -13.02 12.37 15.38
C ASP A 187 -13.71 12.09 14.03
N LEU A 188 -15.01 12.37 13.97
CA LEU A 188 -15.83 11.99 12.82
C LEU A 188 -15.39 12.70 11.52
N ALA A 189 -14.92 13.95 11.63
CA ALA A 189 -14.46 14.72 10.48
C ALA A 189 -13.14 14.15 9.94
N ASP A 190 -12.20 13.84 10.84
CA ASP A 190 -10.92 13.21 10.52
C ASP A 190 -11.14 11.82 9.90
N ARG A 191 -12.08 11.02 10.41
CA ARG A 191 -12.44 9.71 9.81
C ARG A 191 -12.87 9.87 8.35
N ARG A 192 -13.74 10.84 8.06
CA ARG A 192 -14.21 11.11 6.70
C ARG A 192 -13.06 11.48 5.77
N GLN A 193 -12.25 12.45 6.17
CA GLN A 193 -11.13 12.93 5.38
C GLN A 193 -10.16 11.78 5.10
N TYR A 194 -9.79 11.04 6.14
CA TYR A 194 -8.89 9.89 6.08
C TYR A 194 -9.38 8.82 5.11
N CYS A 195 -10.60 8.31 5.33
CA CYS A 195 -11.16 7.24 4.51
C CYS A 195 -11.35 7.66 3.05
N THR A 196 -11.79 8.90 2.81
CA THR A 196 -11.99 9.42 1.45
C THR A 196 -10.66 9.48 0.69
N LYS A 197 -9.61 10.00 1.31
CA LYS A 197 -8.26 10.10 0.71
C LYS A 197 -7.63 8.73 0.48
N VAL A 198 -7.70 7.84 1.47
CA VAL A 198 -7.20 6.47 1.34
C VAL A 198 -7.95 5.70 0.26
N ALA A 199 -9.28 5.79 0.21
CA ALA A 199 -10.09 5.09 -0.79
C ALA A 199 -9.79 5.60 -2.22
N ALA A 200 -9.69 6.92 -2.40
CA ALA A 200 -9.30 7.50 -3.69
C ALA A 200 -7.92 6.99 -4.12
N ARG A 201 -6.96 6.96 -3.21
CA ARG A 201 -5.60 6.49 -3.51
C ARG A 201 -5.52 5.00 -3.78
N ALA A 202 -6.25 4.19 -3.03
CA ALA A 202 -6.35 2.75 -3.23
C ALA A 202 -6.89 2.43 -4.63
N ARG A 203 -7.96 3.12 -5.07
CA ARG A 203 -8.49 2.97 -6.43
C ARG A 203 -7.45 3.29 -7.50
N LEU A 204 -6.71 4.40 -7.35
CA LEU A 204 -5.64 4.79 -8.28
C LEU A 204 -4.49 3.77 -8.34
N LEU A 205 -4.22 3.08 -7.24
CA LEU A 205 -3.17 2.06 -7.15
C LEU A 205 -3.69 0.63 -7.46
N GLY A 206 -5.00 0.46 -7.74
CA GLY A 206 -5.60 -0.85 -7.97
C GLY A 206 -5.67 -1.75 -6.72
N GLU A 207 -5.70 -1.15 -5.53
CA GLU A 207 -5.86 -1.87 -4.26
C GLU A 207 -7.32 -1.82 -3.78
N PRO A 208 -7.83 -2.92 -3.20
CA PRO A 208 -9.19 -2.94 -2.66
C PRO A 208 -9.31 -2.02 -1.44
N VAL A 209 -10.41 -1.27 -1.37
CA VAL A 209 -10.73 -0.43 -0.21
C VAL A 209 -11.38 -1.32 0.87
N PRO A 210 -10.87 -1.31 2.12
CA PRO A 210 -11.50 -2.05 3.21
C PRO A 210 -12.95 -1.63 3.41
N GLN A 211 -13.83 -2.62 3.62
CA GLN A 211 -15.25 -2.37 3.80
C GLN A 211 -15.54 -1.33 4.89
N ARG A 212 -14.88 -1.40 6.05
CA ARG A 212 -15.08 -0.44 7.14
C ARG A 212 -14.91 1.02 6.69
N MET A 213 -13.92 1.30 5.83
CA MET A 213 -13.67 2.65 5.31
C MET A 213 -14.75 3.11 4.34
N LEU A 214 -15.36 2.21 3.57
CA LEU A 214 -16.41 2.56 2.58
C LEU A 214 -17.62 3.26 3.21
N ARG A 215 -17.83 3.11 4.52
CA ARG A 215 -18.87 3.81 5.28
C ARG A 215 -18.72 5.33 5.27
N TYR A 216 -17.51 5.82 5.07
CA TYR A 216 -17.18 7.24 5.16
C TYR A 216 -16.81 7.88 3.81
N VAL A 217 -16.88 7.11 2.71
CA VAL A 217 -16.45 7.52 1.36
C VAL A 217 -17.62 8.02 0.50
N GLY A 218 -18.85 7.96 1.02
CA GLY A 218 -20.04 8.42 0.30
C GLY A 218 -19.97 9.90 -0.10
N ILE A 219 -20.36 10.18 -1.34
CA ILE A 219 -20.33 11.51 -1.96
C ILE A 219 -21.75 12.08 -2.08
N GLU A 220 -22.72 11.21 -2.43
CA GLU A 220 -24.09 11.62 -2.68
C GLU A 220 -24.93 11.62 -1.39
N LYS A 221 -25.81 12.63 -1.29
CA LYS A 221 -26.85 12.71 -0.25
C LYS A 221 -27.88 11.61 -0.47
N ASP A 222 -28.26 10.91 0.59
CA ASP A 222 -29.31 9.89 0.54
C ASP A 222 -30.48 10.25 1.48
N ALA A 223 -31.65 10.50 0.88
CA ALA A 223 -32.87 10.83 1.61
C ALA A 223 -33.32 9.69 2.54
N GLN A 224 -33.12 8.43 2.13
CA GLN A 224 -33.49 7.28 2.94
C GLN A 224 -32.56 7.14 4.15
N ALA A 225 -31.25 7.27 3.96
CA ALA A 225 -30.29 7.32 5.07
C ALA A 225 -30.63 8.43 6.08
N ILE A 226 -31.05 9.61 5.60
CA ILE A 226 -31.47 10.73 6.45
C ILE A 226 -32.70 10.35 7.28
N GLU A 227 -33.74 9.83 6.64
CA GLU A 227 -34.96 9.41 7.34
C GLU A 227 -34.66 8.36 8.43
N VAL A 228 -33.87 7.33 8.08
CA VAL A 228 -33.45 6.28 9.02
C VAL A 228 -32.62 6.87 10.17
N GLY A 229 -31.67 7.75 9.86
CA GLY A 229 -30.82 8.40 10.86
C GLY A 229 -31.61 9.26 11.84
N LEU A 230 -32.61 10.01 11.36
CA LEU A 230 -33.49 10.82 12.18
C LEU A 230 -34.42 9.96 13.04
N TYR A 231 -34.95 8.86 12.49
CA TYR A 231 -35.77 7.90 13.24
C TYR A 231 -35.02 7.35 14.47
N TRP A 232 -33.79 6.86 14.29
CA TRP A 232 -33.00 6.32 15.40
C TRP A 232 -32.65 7.39 16.44
N ARG A 233 -32.31 8.61 16.01
CA ARG A 233 -32.10 9.74 16.93
C ARG A 233 -33.33 10.04 17.76
N ARG A 234 -34.52 10.13 17.14
CA ARG A 234 -35.79 10.36 17.86
C ARG A 234 -36.06 9.27 18.89
N LYS A 235 -35.75 8.01 18.56
CA LYS A 235 -35.92 6.87 19.46
C LYS A 235 -34.98 6.92 20.67
N HIS A 236 -33.75 7.40 20.51
CA HIS A 236 -32.73 7.37 21.56
C HIS A 236 -32.58 8.68 22.34
N ALA A 237 -32.97 9.83 21.78
CA ALA A 237 -32.90 11.13 22.44
C ALA A 237 -33.89 11.30 23.61
N GLY A 238 -34.80 10.35 23.81
CA GLY A 238 -35.81 10.38 24.88
C GLY A 238 -37.06 11.17 24.49
N ALA A 239 -37.97 11.36 25.45
CA ALA A 239 -39.28 11.96 25.25
C ALA A 239 -39.29 13.51 25.31
N GLU A 240 -38.12 14.15 25.27
CA GLU A 240 -38.06 15.60 25.31
C GLU A 240 -38.60 16.21 24.01
N GLU A 241 -39.67 17.00 24.13
CA GLU A 241 -40.34 17.65 23.01
C GLU A 241 -39.41 18.55 22.19
N ILE A 242 -38.36 19.10 22.82
CA ILE A 242 -37.39 19.96 22.14
C ILE A 242 -36.59 19.20 21.09
N TYR A 243 -36.16 17.97 21.36
CA TYR A 243 -35.39 17.18 20.40
C TYR A 243 -36.25 16.76 19.20
N GLY A 244 -37.53 16.45 19.43
CA GLY A 244 -38.48 16.18 18.35
C GLY A 244 -38.58 17.34 17.37
N ARG A 245 -38.79 18.56 17.89
CA ARG A 245 -38.89 19.78 17.06
C ARG A 245 -37.61 20.09 16.28
N VAL A 246 -36.43 19.87 16.88
CA VAL A 246 -35.14 20.07 16.19
C VAL A 246 -34.99 19.06 15.05
N LEU A 247 -35.27 17.78 15.29
CA LEU A 247 -35.18 16.74 14.26
C LEU A 247 -36.19 16.96 13.12
N ASP A 248 -37.39 17.45 13.42
CA ASP A 248 -38.40 17.80 12.41
C ASP A 248 -37.93 18.98 11.54
N GLY A 249 -37.27 19.97 12.15
CA GLY A 249 -36.62 21.07 11.42
C GLY A 249 -35.51 20.57 10.49
N ILE A 250 -34.62 19.70 10.99
CA ILE A 250 -33.56 19.08 10.17
C ILE A 250 -34.18 18.30 8.99
N ALA A 251 -35.25 17.53 9.23
CA ALA A 251 -35.94 16.76 8.18
C ALA A 251 -36.51 17.68 7.07
N SER A 252 -37.16 18.78 7.47
CA SER A 252 -37.74 19.76 6.56
C SER A 252 -36.67 20.48 5.72
N ASP A 253 -35.54 20.82 6.32
CA ASP A 253 -34.51 21.63 5.68
C ASP A 253 -33.48 20.78 4.91
N ALA A 254 -33.40 19.47 5.18
CA ALA A 254 -32.46 18.54 4.56
C ALA A 254 -32.38 18.59 3.02
N PRO A 255 -33.48 18.74 2.26
CA PRO A 255 -33.40 18.85 0.80
C PRO A 255 -32.58 20.06 0.33
N TYR A 256 -32.56 21.16 1.09
CA TYR A 256 -32.00 22.46 0.68
C TYR A 256 -30.57 22.70 1.15
N HIS A 257 -30.02 21.81 1.98
CA HIS A 257 -28.66 21.93 2.49
C HIS A 257 -27.68 20.93 1.89
N GLU A 258 -26.41 21.35 1.87
CA GLU A 258 -25.29 20.50 1.49
C GLU A 258 -25.07 19.38 2.52
N PRO A 259 -24.62 18.19 2.08
CA PRO A 259 -24.41 17.03 2.95
C PRO A 259 -23.48 17.32 4.14
N GLU A 260 -22.38 18.04 3.93
CA GLU A 260 -21.40 18.36 4.97
C GLU A 260 -22.02 19.20 6.09
N PHE A 261 -22.93 20.12 5.75
CA PHE A 261 -23.66 20.93 6.72
C PHE A 261 -24.60 20.05 7.56
N LEU A 262 -25.33 19.14 6.93
CA LEU A 262 -26.23 18.21 7.63
C LEU A 262 -25.47 17.28 8.57
N VAL A 263 -24.30 16.78 8.16
CA VAL A 263 -23.43 15.97 9.03
C VAL A 263 -23.00 16.77 10.26
N GLY A 264 -22.56 18.02 10.08
CA GLY A 264 -22.20 18.89 11.20
C GLY A 264 -23.38 19.14 12.14
N LEU A 265 -24.55 19.43 11.58
CA LEU A 265 -25.77 19.70 12.35
C LEU A 265 -26.23 18.48 13.16
N LEU A 266 -26.21 17.28 12.57
CA LEU A 266 -26.51 16.03 13.26
C LEU A 266 -25.47 15.68 14.33
N ALA A 267 -24.19 15.97 14.08
CA ALA A 267 -23.13 15.75 15.06
C ALA A 267 -23.29 16.64 16.31
N GLU A 268 -23.63 17.92 16.12
CA GLU A 268 -23.92 18.84 17.24
C GLU A 268 -25.20 18.43 17.98
N PHE A 269 -26.24 18.01 17.27
CA PHE A 269 -27.44 17.43 17.89
C PHE A 269 -27.09 16.21 18.75
N ASP A 270 -26.35 15.25 18.21
CA ASP A 270 -25.97 14.02 18.90
C ASP A 270 -25.14 14.31 20.15
N LYS A 271 -24.26 15.31 20.08
CA LYS A 271 -23.48 15.77 21.23
C LYS A 271 -24.37 16.39 22.32
N ALA A 272 -25.30 17.26 21.94
CA ALA A 272 -26.23 17.90 22.86
C ALA A 272 -27.22 16.89 23.51
N ALA A 273 -27.63 15.87 22.77
CA ALA A 273 -28.50 14.79 23.24
C ALA A 273 -27.75 13.62 23.91
N GLY A 274 -26.42 13.69 24.01
CA GLY A 274 -25.61 12.63 24.62
C GLY A 274 -25.57 11.32 23.84
N LEU A 275 -25.84 11.33 22.53
CA LEU A 275 -25.95 10.15 21.66
C LEU A 275 -24.62 9.73 21.03
N THR A 276 -23.56 10.52 21.14
CA THR A 276 -22.25 10.26 20.49
C THR A 276 -21.66 8.89 20.81
N HIS A 277 -21.87 8.40 22.04
CA HIS A 277 -21.39 7.08 22.48
C HIS A 277 -22.12 5.91 21.81
N LEU A 278 -23.27 6.15 21.16
CA LEU A 278 -24.08 5.13 20.48
C LEU A 278 -23.69 4.94 19.01
N TRP A 279 -22.81 5.79 18.47
CA TRP A 279 -22.32 5.67 17.11
C TRP A 279 -21.62 4.33 16.89
N ASP A 280 -21.78 3.76 15.70
CA ASP A 280 -21.12 2.54 15.21
C ASP A 280 -21.36 1.25 16.03
N GLN A 281 -22.15 1.32 17.10
CA GLN A 281 -22.67 0.15 17.79
C GLN A 281 -23.78 -0.45 16.91
N GLY A 282 -23.68 -1.71 16.48
CA GLY A 282 -24.58 -2.30 15.47
C GLY A 282 -26.09 -2.32 15.78
N ARG A 283 -26.52 -1.82 16.95
CA ARG A 283 -27.94 -1.58 17.32
C ARG A 283 -28.22 -0.14 17.78
N GLY A 284 -27.27 0.77 17.61
CA GLY A 284 -27.30 2.15 18.05
C GLY A 284 -27.73 3.12 16.97
N VAL A 285 -27.48 4.41 17.21
CA VAL A 285 -27.76 5.50 16.29
C VAL A 285 -26.68 5.52 15.20
N PRO A 286 -27.03 5.47 13.89
CA PRO A 286 -26.04 5.62 12.83
C PRO A 286 -25.27 6.93 13.00
N ASN A 287 -23.94 6.91 12.79
CA ASN A 287 -23.16 8.13 12.89
C ASN A 287 -23.66 9.19 11.87
N PRO A 288 -23.42 10.48 12.11
CA PRO A 288 -23.90 11.55 11.23
C PRO A 288 -23.55 11.36 9.75
N ILE A 289 -22.37 10.84 9.43
CA ILE A 289 -21.96 10.59 8.04
C ILE A 289 -22.82 9.51 7.39
N ALA A 290 -22.97 8.36 8.05
CA ALA A 290 -23.81 7.26 7.57
C ALA A 290 -25.31 7.62 7.54
N SER A 291 -25.72 8.68 8.24
CA SER A 291 -27.09 9.19 8.23
C SER A 291 -27.34 10.18 7.08
N VAL A 292 -26.33 10.66 6.37
CA VAL A 292 -26.49 11.69 5.33
C VAL A 292 -26.08 11.18 3.97
N TYR A 293 -24.99 10.42 3.92
CA TYR A 293 -24.43 9.95 2.66
C TYR A 293 -24.93 8.56 2.32
N LYS A 294 -25.13 8.34 1.02
CA LYS A 294 -25.25 7.00 0.47
C LYS A 294 -23.97 6.24 0.76
N THR A 295 -24.07 5.20 1.59
CA THR A 295 -22.90 4.38 1.93
C THR A 295 -22.35 3.78 0.64
N ALA A 296 -21.05 3.92 0.36
CA ALA A 296 -20.45 3.23 -0.80
C ALA A 296 -20.54 1.69 -0.67
N MET A 297 -20.91 1.19 0.51
CA MET A 297 -21.30 -0.21 0.73
C MET A 297 -22.57 -0.63 0.01
N GLU A 298 -23.46 0.29 -0.39
CA GLU A 298 -24.61 -0.07 -1.21
C GLU A 298 -24.19 -0.48 -2.62
N HIS A 299 -23.00 -0.06 -3.08
CA HIS A 299 -22.32 -0.64 -4.24
C HIS A 299 -21.47 -1.88 -3.92
N GLY A 300 -21.45 -2.28 -2.65
CA GLY A 300 -20.80 -3.47 -2.10
C GLY A 300 -21.77 -4.62 -1.77
N GLY A 301 -23.08 -4.41 -2.00
CA GLY A 301 -23.96 -5.51 -2.40
C GLY A 301 -23.36 -6.20 -3.62
N ASP A 302 -23.87 -7.34 -4.03
CA ASP A 302 -23.51 -7.88 -5.34
C ASP A 302 -24.12 -6.96 -6.39
N ASP A 303 -23.48 -5.79 -6.60
CA ASP A 303 -23.91 -4.76 -7.53
C ASP A 303 -24.00 -5.44 -8.87
N VAL A 304 -25.25 -5.74 -9.22
CA VAL A 304 -25.60 -6.38 -10.47
C VAL A 304 -25.22 -5.36 -11.53
N ILE A 305 -24.05 -5.55 -12.13
CA ILE A 305 -23.54 -4.70 -13.21
C ILE A 305 -24.27 -5.01 -14.52
N TRP A 306 -24.98 -6.14 -14.57
CA TRP A 306 -25.76 -6.55 -15.73
C TRP A 306 -26.79 -7.62 -15.39
N GLU A 307 -27.98 -7.49 -15.98
CA GLU A 307 -29.11 -8.38 -15.83
C GLU A 307 -29.85 -8.52 -17.17
N GLU A 308 -30.09 -9.76 -17.59
CA GLU A 308 -30.94 -10.07 -18.75
C GLU A 308 -31.74 -11.35 -18.47
N GLY A 309 -33.06 -11.21 -18.29
CA GLY A 309 -33.93 -12.33 -17.93
C GLY A 309 -33.60 -12.90 -16.54
N ASN A 310 -33.10 -14.13 -16.48
CA ASN A 310 -32.71 -14.80 -15.23
C ASN A 310 -31.19 -14.74 -14.97
N ASP A 311 -30.42 -14.27 -15.95
CA ASP A 311 -28.97 -14.15 -15.84
C ASP A 311 -28.64 -12.81 -15.17
N ARG A 312 -27.88 -12.86 -14.06
CA ARG A 312 -27.40 -11.69 -13.34
C ARG A 312 -25.91 -11.82 -13.10
N LEU A 313 -25.17 -10.74 -13.31
CA LEU A 313 -23.74 -10.68 -13.05
C LEU A 313 -23.44 -9.51 -12.13
N SER A 314 -22.81 -9.81 -11.00
CA SER A 314 -22.27 -8.80 -10.12
C SER A 314 -20.82 -8.47 -10.46
N SER A 315 -20.39 -7.27 -10.08
CA SER A 315 -18.99 -6.84 -10.19
C SER A 315 -18.03 -7.86 -9.53
N LYS A 316 -18.38 -8.36 -8.34
CA LYS A 316 -17.57 -9.36 -7.63
C LYS A 316 -17.44 -10.68 -8.38
N GLN A 317 -18.54 -11.19 -8.95
CA GLN A 317 -18.52 -12.41 -9.75
C GLN A 317 -17.61 -12.25 -10.98
N LEU A 318 -17.71 -11.12 -11.68
CA LEU A 318 -16.88 -10.83 -12.84
C LEU A 318 -15.39 -10.73 -12.46
N THR A 319 -15.04 -9.95 -11.43
CA THR A 319 -13.66 -9.82 -10.96
C THR A 319 -13.11 -11.17 -10.48
N HIS A 320 -13.90 -11.94 -9.73
CA HIS A 320 -13.51 -13.28 -9.29
C HIS A 320 -13.19 -14.19 -10.48
N PHE A 321 -14.10 -14.21 -11.47
CA PHE A 321 -13.89 -14.99 -12.69
C PHE A 321 -12.59 -14.59 -13.39
N MET A 322 -12.30 -13.29 -13.55
CA MET A 322 -11.05 -12.82 -14.17
C MET A 322 -9.78 -13.31 -13.45
N HIS A 323 -9.85 -13.60 -12.15
CA HIS A 323 -8.71 -14.15 -11.41
C HIS A 323 -8.57 -15.68 -11.48
N THR A 324 -9.54 -16.39 -12.07
CA THR A 324 -9.42 -17.84 -12.24
C THR A 324 -8.38 -18.20 -13.30
N PRO A 325 -7.59 -19.28 -13.12
CA PRO A 325 -6.59 -19.69 -14.10
C PRO A 325 -7.18 -20.01 -15.49
N THR A 326 -8.45 -20.41 -15.54
CA THR A 326 -9.16 -20.84 -16.76
C THR A 326 -9.80 -19.68 -17.51
N ALA A 327 -10.14 -18.56 -16.85
CA ALA A 327 -10.86 -17.45 -17.49
C ALA A 327 -10.15 -16.93 -18.74
N ARG A 328 -8.83 -16.73 -18.67
CA ARG A 328 -8.07 -16.20 -19.81
C ARG A 328 -8.11 -17.16 -21.01
N GLN A 329 -8.09 -18.47 -20.76
CA GLN A 329 -8.15 -19.47 -21.82
C GLN A 329 -9.54 -19.52 -22.46
N HIS A 330 -10.60 -19.52 -21.67
CA HIS A 330 -11.97 -19.53 -22.17
C HIS A 330 -12.29 -18.27 -22.98
N LEU A 331 -11.92 -17.09 -22.46
CA LEU A 331 -12.19 -15.82 -23.16
C LEU A 331 -11.42 -15.68 -24.48
N LYS A 332 -10.18 -16.18 -24.56
CA LYS A 332 -9.39 -16.16 -25.81
C LYS A 332 -9.97 -17.01 -26.94
N GLN A 333 -10.81 -18.00 -26.62
CA GLN A 333 -11.48 -18.82 -27.64
C GLN A 333 -12.67 -18.10 -28.29
N MET A 334 -13.21 -17.09 -27.61
CA MET A 334 -14.49 -16.46 -27.96
C MET A 334 -14.34 -14.98 -28.34
N LEU A 335 -13.32 -14.30 -27.82
CA LEU A 335 -13.11 -12.87 -27.97
C LEU A 335 -11.73 -12.55 -28.56
N PRO A 336 -11.58 -11.46 -29.34
CA PRO A 336 -10.28 -11.00 -29.80
C PRO A 336 -9.31 -10.72 -28.65
N SER A 337 -8.02 -10.98 -28.87
CA SER A 337 -6.97 -10.85 -27.85
C SER A 337 -6.94 -9.47 -27.17
N ASP A 338 -7.17 -8.39 -27.91
CA ASP A 338 -7.14 -7.03 -27.38
C ASP A 338 -8.25 -6.79 -26.36
N LEU A 339 -9.43 -7.35 -26.62
CA LEU A 339 -10.59 -7.25 -25.74
C LEU A 339 -10.40 -8.10 -24.48
N VAL A 340 -9.79 -9.28 -24.62
CA VAL A 340 -9.40 -10.10 -23.46
C VAL A 340 -8.37 -9.36 -22.60
N ASN A 341 -7.37 -8.74 -23.20
CA ASN A 341 -6.38 -7.96 -22.46
C ASN A 341 -7.04 -6.77 -21.74
N GLY A 342 -7.99 -6.09 -22.38
CA GLY A 342 -8.81 -5.05 -21.78
C GLY A 342 -9.60 -5.56 -20.56
N LEU A 343 -10.33 -6.67 -20.70
CA LEU A 343 -11.10 -7.26 -19.60
C LEU A 343 -10.25 -7.66 -18.39
N PHE A 344 -8.99 -8.05 -18.58
CA PHE A 344 -8.07 -8.35 -17.47
C PHE A 344 -7.44 -7.11 -16.84
N SER A 345 -7.48 -5.97 -17.53
CA SER A 345 -6.99 -4.69 -17.01
C SER A 345 -8.08 -3.94 -16.26
N ASP A 346 -9.28 -3.88 -16.84
CA ASP A 346 -10.45 -3.19 -16.30
C ASP A 346 -11.74 -3.99 -16.60
N PRO A 347 -12.07 -4.99 -15.77
CA PRO A 347 -13.14 -5.93 -16.07
C PRO A 347 -14.50 -5.27 -16.25
N VAL A 348 -14.84 -4.31 -15.38
CA VAL A 348 -16.20 -3.76 -15.27
C VAL A 348 -16.48 -2.78 -16.41
N ASP A 349 -15.56 -1.85 -16.67
CA ASP A 349 -15.77 -0.84 -17.71
C ASP A 349 -15.72 -1.47 -19.10
N VAL A 350 -14.77 -2.38 -19.33
CA VAL A 350 -14.68 -3.09 -20.61
C VAL A 350 -15.91 -3.96 -20.81
N PHE A 351 -16.35 -4.72 -19.81
CA PHE A 351 -17.58 -5.53 -19.90
C PHE A 351 -18.80 -4.67 -20.23
N SER A 352 -18.95 -3.50 -19.59
CA SER A 352 -20.07 -2.58 -19.80
C SER A 352 -20.14 -2.04 -21.24
N SER A 353 -19.00 -1.96 -21.92
CA SER A 353 -18.90 -1.53 -23.33
C SER A 353 -19.22 -2.62 -24.36
N LEU A 354 -19.35 -3.89 -23.95
CA LEU A 354 -19.55 -5.00 -24.88
C LEU A 354 -20.98 -5.06 -25.44
N PRO A 355 -21.16 -5.61 -26.64
CA PRO A 355 -22.48 -6.03 -27.13
C PRO A 355 -23.11 -7.09 -26.21
N ASP A 356 -24.43 -7.07 -26.09
CA ASP A 356 -25.19 -7.96 -25.18
C ASP A 356 -24.89 -9.46 -25.36
N PRO A 357 -24.69 -10.01 -26.57
CA PRO A 357 -24.32 -11.42 -26.72
C PRO A 357 -23.02 -11.81 -26.00
N HIS A 358 -22.04 -10.89 -25.97
CA HIS A 358 -20.78 -11.12 -25.26
C HIS A 358 -20.95 -10.95 -23.74
N LYS A 359 -21.78 -9.99 -23.31
CA LYS A 359 -22.09 -9.79 -21.89
C LYS A 359 -22.77 -11.02 -21.29
N LEU A 360 -23.82 -11.54 -21.94
CA LEU A 360 -24.54 -12.74 -21.53
C LEU A 360 -23.60 -13.95 -21.42
N MET A 361 -22.73 -14.16 -22.41
CA MET A 361 -21.76 -15.24 -22.42
C MET A 361 -20.78 -15.14 -21.24
N ILE A 362 -20.18 -13.97 -21.01
CA ILE A 362 -19.26 -13.74 -19.90
C ILE A 362 -19.98 -13.86 -18.55
N ALA A 363 -21.21 -13.35 -18.45
CA ALA A 363 -22.04 -13.43 -17.25
C ALA A 363 -22.30 -14.88 -16.83
N ARG A 364 -22.63 -15.76 -17.77
CA ARG A 364 -22.81 -17.19 -17.52
C ARG A 364 -21.51 -17.86 -17.08
N LEU A 365 -20.42 -17.62 -17.80
CA LEU A 365 -19.10 -18.15 -17.43
C LEU A 365 -18.69 -17.71 -16.01
N ALA A 366 -18.86 -16.43 -15.69
CA ALA A 366 -18.52 -15.90 -14.40
C ALA A 366 -19.40 -16.47 -13.28
N THR A 367 -20.71 -16.61 -13.54
CA THR A 367 -21.66 -17.18 -12.58
C THR A 367 -21.38 -18.66 -12.32
N ASP A 368 -21.15 -19.46 -13.37
CA ASP A 368 -20.84 -20.89 -13.27
C ASP A 368 -19.54 -21.15 -12.50
N ASN A 369 -18.54 -20.28 -12.67
CA ASN A 369 -17.25 -20.38 -11.98
C ASN A 369 -17.24 -19.72 -10.60
N TYR A 370 -18.30 -19.01 -10.21
CA TYR A 370 -18.45 -18.41 -8.88
C TYR A 370 -19.00 -19.40 -7.85
N ILE A 371 -19.48 -20.58 -8.28
CA ILE A 371 -20.06 -21.61 -7.41
C ILE A 371 -18.93 -22.29 -6.62
N GLY A 372 -18.49 -21.63 -5.55
CA GLY A 372 -17.39 -22.08 -4.71
C GLY A 372 -17.33 -21.35 -3.37
N ARG A 373 -18.19 -21.79 -2.43
CA ARG A 373 -18.27 -21.48 -0.98
C ARG A 373 -19.32 -20.45 -0.54
N ASP A 374 -20.60 -20.74 -0.74
CA ASP A 374 -21.57 -20.52 0.35
C ASP A 374 -22.48 -21.76 0.49
N PRO A 375 -22.29 -22.62 1.50
CA PRO A 375 -23.00 -23.90 1.62
C PRO A 375 -24.49 -23.78 1.97
N THR A 376 -25.05 -22.57 2.05
CA THR A 376 -26.40 -22.36 2.60
C THR A 376 -27.51 -22.23 1.57
N HIS A 377 -27.23 -22.10 0.27
CA HIS A 377 -28.28 -21.96 -0.75
C HIS A 377 -28.12 -22.97 -1.89
N SER A 378 -28.67 -24.17 -1.65
CA SER A 378 -29.06 -25.08 -2.74
C SER A 378 -30.44 -24.61 -3.25
N PRO A 379 -30.60 -24.30 -4.55
CA PRO A 379 -31.92 -24.03 -5.11
C PRO A 379 -32.76 -25.32 -5.12
N ALA A 380 -34.06 -25.15 -4.84
CA ALA A 380 -35.07 -26.21 -4.81
C ALA A 380 -35.49 -26.68 -6.20
#